data_AF-A0A0F9T293-F1
#
_entry.id   AF-A0A0F9T293-F1
#
_cell.length_a   1.000
_cell.length_b   1.000
_cell.length_c   1.000
_cell.angle_alpha   90.00
_cell.angle_beta   90.00
_cell.angle_gamma   90.00
#
_symmetry.space_group_name_H-M   'P 1'
#
loop_
_entity.id
_entity.type
_entity.pdbx_description
1 polymer ?
#
loop_
_entity_poly.entity_id
_entity_poly.type
_entity_poly.pdbx_seq_one_letter_code
_entity_poly.pdbx_strand_id
1 'polypeptide(L)'
;MHNRPTLKHELQTPSFAFSLLGVLSLVASVVFERRRLEVPAFCLLGAAGVGGVAIALWTVVERKNEEWGWRGLYRALRHPDRYFWEGFWMHVPQFLMAIAIALVWRRRGMRESGG
;
A
#
# COMPACT_ATOMS: atom_id res chain seq x y z
N MET A 1 -26.83 6.49 11.70
CA MET A 1 -26.28 5.21 12.19
C MET A 1 -24.78 5.17 11.89
N HIS A 2 -23.93 5.18 12.93
CA HIS A 2 -22.48 5.03 12.80
C HIS A 2 -22.17 3.53 12.61
N ASN A 3 -21.96 3.09 11.36
CA ASN A 3 -21.33 1.79 11.10
C ASN A 3 -19.85 1.92 11.45
N ARG A 4 -19.49 1.60 12.70
CA ARG A 4 -18.09 1.35 13.03
C ARG A 4 -17.66 0.11 12.25
N PRO A 5 -16.58 0.16 11.45
CA PRO A 5 -16.03 -1.04 10.86
C PRO A 5 -15.65 -1.98 12.01
N THR A 6 -16.41 -3.07 12.19
CA THR A 6 -16.07 -4.12 13.12
C THR A 6 -14.77 -4.77 12.66
N LEU A 7 -13.79 -4.96 13.55
CA LEU A 7 -12.50 -5.63 13.31
C LEU A 7 -12.59 -6.89 12.44
N LYS A 8 -13.71 -7.64 12.54
CA LYS A 8 -14.00 -8.82 11.71
C LYS A 8 -14.06 -8.54 10.20
N HIS A 9 -14.48 -7.34 9.77
CA HIS A 9 -14.54 -6.96 8.36
C HIS A 9 -13.18 -6.54 7.81
N GLU A 10 -12.35 -5.85 8.59
CA GLU A 10 -10.99 -5.49 8.14
C GLU A 10 -10.10 -6.74 7.94
N LEU A 11 -10.24 -7.75 8.82
CA LEU A 11 -9.56 -9.05 8.71
C LEU A 11 -9.90 -9.83 7.43
N GLN A 12 -11.03 -9.54 6.78
CA GLN A 12 -11.48 -10.21 5.55
C GLN A 12 -11.13 -9.44 4.27
N THR A 13 -10.44 -8.30 4.38
CA THR A 13 -10.07 -7.53 3.19
C THR A 13 -8.86 -8.16 2.48
N PRO A 14 -8.88 -8.28 1.13
CA PRO A 14 -7.73 -8.77 0.37
C PRO A 14 -6.45 -7.96 0.63
N SER A 15 -6.59 -6.65 0.86
CA SER A 15 -5.46 -5.76 1.19
C SER A 15 -4.82 -6.09 2.54
N PHE A 16 -5.60 -6.49 3.54
CA PHE A 16 -5.07 -6.96 4.82
C PHE A 16 -4.29 -8.27 4.65
N ALA A 17 -4.85 -9.24 3.92
CA ALA A 17 -4.18 -10.51 3.65
C ALA A 17 -2.85 -10.30 2.89
N PHE A 18 -2.84 -9.43 1.88
CA PHE A 18 -1.63 -9.08 1.14
C PHE A 18 -0.62 -8.32 2.01
N SER A 19 -1.07 -7.40 2.85
CA SER A 19 -0.19 -6.69 3.79
C SER A 19 0.47 -7.67 4.76
N LEU A 20 -0.33 -8.55 5.37
CA LEU A 20 0.14 -9.53 6.34
C LEU A 20 1.14 -10.51 5.72
N LEU A 21 0.77 -11.14 4.60
CA LEU A 21 1.64 -12.07 3.88
C LEU A 21 2.90 -11.38 3.36
N GLY A 22 2.79 -10.13 2.89
CA GLY A 22 3.92 -9.32 2.45
C GLY A 22 4.90 -9.01 3.58
N VAL A 23 4.41 -8.59 4.75
CA VAL A 23 5.24 -8.36 5.94
C VAL A 23 5.88 -9.66 6.42
N LEU A 24 5.12 -10.76 6.51
CA LEU A 24 5.67 -12.06 6.92
C LEU A 24 6.77 -12.54 5.97
N SER A 25 6.57 -12.38 4.66
CA SER A 25 7.58 -12.72 3.65
C SER A 25 8.85 -11.87 3.80
N LEU A 26 8.69 -10.58 4.08
CA LEU A 26 9.83 -9.69 4.32
C LEU A 26 10.58 -10.05 5.61
N VAL A 27 9.87 -10.28 6.71
CA VAL A 27 10.47 -10.70 7.98
C VAL A 27 11.20 -12.03 7.81
N ALA A 28 10.59 -13.01 7.15
CA ALA A 28 11.25 -14.29 6.86
C ALA A 28 12.48 -14.09 5.96
N SER A 29 12.43 -13.17 4.99
CA SER A 29 13.58 -12.84 4.16
C SER A 29 14.76 -12.32 4.98
N VAL A 30 14.49 -11.42 5.93
CA VAL A 30 15.51 -10.82 6.80
C VAL A 30 16.05 -11.83 7.81
N VAL A 31 15.16 -12.55 8.51
CA VAL A 31 15.53 -13.48 9.59
C VAL A 31 16.28 -14.71 9.07
N PHE A 32 15.87 -15.25 7.91
CA PHE A 32 16.48 -16.45 7.34
C PHE A 32 17.48 -16.13 6.21
N GLU A 33 17.82 -14.85 6.02
CA GLU A 33 18.69 -14.35 4.94
C GLU A 33 18.28 -14.79 3.52
N ARG A 34 16.99 -15.11 3.32
CA ARG A 34 16.46 -15.61 2.05
C ARG A 34 16.01 -14.47 1.16
N ARG A 35 16.95 -13.91 0.39
CA ARG A 35 16.68 -12.81 -0.58
C ARG A 35 15.57 -13.12 -1.59
N ARG A 36 15.34 -14.39 -1.95
CA ARG A 36 14.25 -14.79 -2.86
C ARG A 36 12.85 -14.44 -2.33
N LEU A 37 12.69 -14.28 -1.01
CA LEU A 37 11.42 -13.89 -0.39
C LEU A 37 11.16 -12.37 -0.45
N GLU A 38 12.14 -11.56 -0.82
CA GLU A 38 11.95 -10.12 -1.03
C GLU A 38 11.04 -9.86 -2.24
N VAL A 39 11.05 -10.72 -3.26
CA VAL A 39 10.21 -10.59 -4.46
C VAL A 39 8.72 -10.73 -4.15
N PRO A 40 8.24 -11.83 -3.52
CA PRO A 40 6.84 -11.92 -3.13
C PRO A 40 6.47 -10.85 -2.10
N ALA A 41 7.36 -10.48 -1.18
CA ALA A 41 7.13 -9.38 -0.24
C ALA A 41 6.87 -8.06 -0.98
N PHE A 42 7.71 -7.73 -1.97
CA PHE A 42 7.56 -6.54 -2.80
C PHE A 42 6.23 -6.54 -3.56
N CYS A 43 5.88 -7.64 -4.23
CA CYS A 43 4.63 -7.74 -4.99
C CYS A 43 3.40 -7.58 -4.08
N LEU A 44 3.38 -8.26 -2.93
CA LEU A 44 2.26 -8.24 -2.00
C LEU A 44 2.08 -6.88 -1.33
N LEU A 45 3.17 -6.28 -0.83
CA LEU A 45 3.14 -4.95 -0.21
C LEU A 45 2.84 -3.86 -1.25
N GLY A 46 3.40 -3.98 -2.46
CA GLY A 46 3.12 -3.08 -3.58
C GLY A 46 1.66 -3.12 -3.99
N ALA A 47 1.08 -4.32 -4.17
CA ALA A 47 -0.33 -4.49 -4.50
C ALA A 47 -1.25 -3.94 -3.40
N ALA A 48 -0.95 -4.23 -2.13
CA ALA A 48 -1.72 -3.72 -1.00
C ALA A 48 -1.64 -2.20 -0.86
N GLY A 49 -0.44 -1.63 -1.01
CA GLY A 49 -0.19 -0.20 -0.87
C GLY A 49 -0.75 0.61 -2.04
N VAL A 50 -0.32 0.31 -3.27
CA VAL A 50 -0.77 1.03 -4.48
C VAL A 50 -2.27 0.83 -4.69
N GLY A 51 -2.74 -0.40 -4.58
CA GLY A 51 -4.17 -0.72 -4.73
C GLY A 51 -5.02 -0.02 -3.69
N GLY A 52 -4.59 -0.06 -2.41
CA GLY A 52 -5.30 0.61 -1.33
C GLY A 52 -5.34 2.13 -1.47
N VAL A 53 -4.22 2.76 -1.84
CA VAL A 53 -4.18 4.21 -2.13
C VAL A 53 -5.06 4.56 -3.33
N ALA A 54 -5.02 3.77 -4.41
CA ALA A 54 -5.86 4.00 -5.59
C ALA A 54 -7.36 3.90 -5.26
N ILE A 55 -7.77 2.92 -4.45
CA ILE A 55 -9.15 2.77 -4.00
C ILE A 55 -9.56 3.94 -3.10
N ALA A 56 -8.69 4.40 -2.19
CA ALA A 56 -8.98 5.56 -1.36
C ALA A 56 -9.17 6.84 -2.21
N LEU A 57 -8.31 7.05 -3.23
CA LEU A 57 -8.42 8.17 -4.17
C LEU A 57 -9.70 8.07 -5.01
N TRP A 58 -10.03 6.89 -5.52
CA TRP A 58 -11.27 6.64 -6.24
C TRP A 58 -12.50 6.95 -5.37
N THR A 59 -12.53 6.41 -4.15
CA THR A 59 -13.65 6.56 -3.23
C THR A 59 -13.90 8.03 -2.86
N VAL A 60 -12.85 8.84 -2.67
CA VAL A 60 -13.03 10.26 -2.34
C VAL A 60 -13.54 11.08 -3.53
N VAL A 61 -13.15 10.72 -4.76
CA VAL A 61 -13.65 11.36 -5.98
C VAL A 61 -15.12 10.99 -6.21
N GLU A 62 -15.44 9.71 -6.11
CA GLU A 62 -16.79 9.18 -6.27
C GLU A 62 -17.77 9.75 -5.23
N ARG A 63 -17.39 9.75 -3.94
CA ARG A 63 -18.23 10.33 -2.87
C ARG A 63 -18.54 11.81 -3.04
N LYS A 64 -17.68 12.54 -3.75
CA LYS A 64 -17.84 13.96 -4.01
C LYS A 64 -18.52 14.26 -5.36
N ASN A 65 -18.96 13.23 -6.08
CA ASN A 65 -19.51 13.34 -7.44
C ASN A 65 -18.59 14.14 -8.39
N GLU A 66 -17.28 14.02 -8.20
CA GLU A 66 -16.30 14.62 -9.10
C GLU A 66 -15.96 13.62 -10.22
N GLU A 67 -15.54 14.12 -11.38
CA GLU A 67 -15.12 13.26 -12.48
C GLU A 67 -13.77 12.60 -12.20
N TRP A 68 -13.62 11.33 -12.59
CA TRP A 68 -12.34 10.64 -12.48
C TRP A 68 -11.32 11.24 -13.46
N GLY A 69 -10.37 12.01 -12.92
CA GLY A 69 -9.30 12.65 -13.66
C GLY A 69 -8.53 13.62 -12.78
N TRP A 70 -7.44 14.20 -13.29
CA TRP A 70 -6.55 15.07 -12.50
C TRP A 70 -7.28 16.28 -11.89
N ARG A 71 -8.23 16.88 -12.62
CA ARG A 71 -9.00 18.04 -12.15
C ARG A 71 -9.99 17.65 -11.04
N GLY A 72 -10.74 16.56 -11.22
CA GLY A 72 -11.69 16.07 -10.20
C GLY A 72 -10.97 15.57 -8.95
N LEU A 73 -9.83 14.90 -9.11
CA LEU A 73 -8.98 14.48 -7.99
C LEU A 73 -8.46 15.66 -7.18
N TYR A 74 -7.97 16.72 -7.85
CA TYR A 74 -7.51 17.92 -7.17
C TYR A 74 -8.63 18.61 -6.37
N ARG A 75 -9.84 18.71 -6.94
CA ARG A 75 -11.02 19.26 -6.25
C ARG A 75 -11.45 18.39 -5.07
N ALA A 76 -11.48 17.07 -5.27
CA ALA A 76 -11.83 16.12 -4.22
C ALA A 76 -10.84 16.17 -3.05
N LEU A 77 -9.54 16.24 -3.33
CA LEU A 77 -8.46 16.31 -2.33
C LEU A 77 -8.29 17.69 -1.69
N ARG A 78 -8.95 18.74 -2.19
CA ARG A 78 -8.88 20.09 -1.58
C ARG A 78 -9.43 20.12 -0.15
N HIS A 79 -10.40 19.26 0.14
CA HIS A 79 -10.99 19.08 1.48
C HIS A 79 -11.21 17.59 1.76
N PRO A 80 -10.16 16.80 1.98
CA PRO A 80 -10.29 15.35 2.13
C PRO A 80 -11.12 15.02 3.36
N ASP A 81 -11.98 14.00 3.26
CA ASP A 81 -12.76 13.54 4.40
C ASP A 81 -11.91 12.63 5.31
N ARG A 82 -12.42 12.39 6.53
CA ARG A 82 -11.72 11.54 7.51
C ARG A 82 -11.54 10.10 6.99
N TYR A 83 -12.50 9.58 6.22
CA TYR A 83 -12.43 8.25 5.63
C TYR A 83 -11.31 8.12 4.60
N PHE A 84 -11.09 9.14 3.76
CA PHE A 84 -9.94 9.19 2.87
C PHE A 84 -8.64 9.10 3.67
N TRP A 85 -8.50 9.90 4.74
CA TRP A 85 -7.28 9.88 5.55
C TRP A 85 -7.06 8.53 6.23
N GLU A 86 -8.10 7.92 6.80
CA GLU A 86 -8.00 6.60 7.42
C GLU A 86 -7.53 5.54 6.40
N GLY A 87 -8.12 5.50 5.20
CA GLY A 87 -7.69 4.59 4.14
C GLY A 87 -6.28 4.89 3.60
N PHE A 88 -5.96 6.17 3.40
CA PHE A 88 -4.64 6.59 2.90
C PHE A 88 -3.53 6.22 3.89
N TRP A 89 -3.68 6.58 5.18
CA TRP A 89 -2.70 6.26 6.21
C TRP A 89 -2.58 4.76 6.47
N MET A 90 -3.63 3.98 6.24
CA MET A 90 -3.59 2.53 6.37
C MET A 90 -2.78 1.85 5.25
N HIS A 91 -2.66 2.47 4.06
CA HIS A 91 -2.02 1.87 2.87
C HIS A 91 -0.66 2.49 2.48
N VAL A 92 -0.38 3.71 2.94
CA VAL A 92 0.92 4.38 2.72
C VAL A 92 2.10 3.59 3.28
N PRO A 93 2.06 3.01 4.49
CA PRO A 93 3.19 2.25 5.03
C PRO A 93 3.60 1.06 4.15
N GLN A 94 2.63 0.32 3.60
CA GLN A 94 2.88 -0.81 2.69
C GLN A 94 3.55 -0.34 1.41
N PHE A 95 3.09 0.79 0.86
CA PHE A 95 3.70 1.38 -0.32
C PHE A 95 5.13 1.83 -0.06
N LEU A 96 5.38 2.49 1.08
CA LEU A 96 6.74 2.90 1.49
C LEU A 96 7.66 1.70 1.71
N MET A 97 7.17 0.61 2.30
CA MET A 97 7.93 -0.63 2.45
C MET A 97 8.30 -1.24 1.08
N ALA A 98 7.36 -1.27 0.13
CA ALA A 98 7.65 -1.73 -1.22
C ALA A 98 8.71 -0.87 -1.91
N ILE A 99 8.63 0.46 -1.79
CA ILE A 99 9.68 1.38 -2.29
C ILE A 99 11.02 1.10 -1.62
N ALA A 100 11.05 0.89 -0.30
CA ALA A 100 12.28 0.59 0.42
C ALA A 100 12.95 -0.69 -0.10
N ILE A 101 12.18 -1.76 -0.37
CA ILE A 101 12.69 -3.00 -0.96
C ILE A 101 13.30 -2.71 -2.35
N ALA A 102 12.61 -1.96 -3.20
CA ALA A 102 13.13 -1.60 -4.52
C ALA A 102 14.43 -0.77 -4.46
N LEU A 103 14.53 0.17 -3.51
CA LEU A 103 15.74 0.96 -3.29
C LEU A 103 16.90 0.09 -2.79
N VAL A 104 16.63 -0.90 -1.93
CA VAL A 104 17.62 -1.87 -1.47
C VAL A 104 18.15 -2.70 -2.65
N TRP A 105 17.27 -3.19 -3.52
CA TRP A 105 17.68 -3.89 -4.75
C TRP A 105 18.55 -3.03 -5.65
N ARG A 106 18.15 -1.77 -5.89
CA ARG A 106 18.94 -0.82 -6.69
C ARG A 106 20.33 -0.62 -6.10
N ARG A 107 20.44 -0.45 -4.77
CA ARG A 107 21.74 -0.31 -4.09
C ARG A 107 22.60 -1.57 -4.21
N ARG A 108 22.01 -2.77 -4.14
CA ARG A 108 22.74 -4.04 -4.30
C ARG A 108 23.22 -4.24 -5.73
N GLY A 109 22.36 -3.98 -6.73
CA GLY A 109 22.73 -4.09 -8.15
C GLY A 109 23.88 -3.15 -8.54
N MET A 110 23.89 -1.91 -8.01
CA MET A 110 25.00 -0.98 -8.22
C MET A 110 26.33 -1.46 -7.60
N ARG A 111 26.29 -2.24 -6.51
CA ARG A 111 27.51 -2.82 -5.89
C ARG A 111 28.03 -4.02 -6.66
N GLU A 112 27.15 -4.83 -7.25
CA GLU A 112 27.52 -6.00 -8.05
C GLU A 112 28.04 -5.62 -9.46
N SER A 113 27.70 -4.43 -9.97
CA SER A 113 28.16 -3.94 -11.28
C SER A 113 29.42 -3.06 -11.22
N GLY A 114 29.92 -2.75 -10.02
CA GLY A 114 31.05 -1.82 -9.80
C GLY A 114 32.24 -2.43 -9.06
N GLY A 115 32.26 -3.76 -8.88
CA GLY A 115 33.38 -4.52 -8.33
C GLY A 115 33.77 -5.63 -9.28
#